data_AF-B4VJ04-F1
#
_entry.id   AF-B4VJ04-F1
#
_cell.length_a   1.000
_cell.length_b   1.000
_cell.length_c   1.000
_cell.angle_alpha   90.00
_cell.angle_beta   90.00
_cell.angle_gamma   90.00
#
_symmetry.space_group_name_H-M   'P 1'
#
loop_
_entity.id
_entity.type
_entity.pdbx_description
1 polymer ?
#
loop_
_entity_poly.entity_id
_entity_poly.type
_entity_poly.pdbx_seq_one_letter_code
_entity_poly.pdbx_strand_id
1 'polypeptide(L)' 'MAHRYPQAASVWLARLETIQKANTLAIFNRINRSRISPEAINFAQEILDINKHRLLTLRKTRP' A
#
# COMPACT_ATOMS: atom_id res chain seq x y z
N MET A 1 -11.70 18.16 5.53
CA MET A 1 -11.39 16.80 6.03
C MET A 1 -10.17 16.78 6.94
N ALA A 2 -9.02 17.34 6.52
CA ALA A 2 -7.79 17.36 7.35
C ALA A 2 -7.96 18.02 8.73
N HIS A 3 -8.70 19.12 8.83
CA HIS A 3 -8.94 19.81 10.12
C HIS A 3 -9.82 19.01 11.10
N ARG A 4 -10.64 18.08 10.60
CA ARG A 4 -11.55 17.29 11.45
C ARG A 4 -10.84 16.07 12.06
N TYR A 5 -9.83 15.55 11.37
CA TYR A 5 -9.02 14.41 11.82
C TYR A 5 -7.54 14.65 11.47
N PRO A 6 -6.85 15.52 12.22
CA PRO A 6 -5.46 15.88 11.92
C PRO A 6 -4.52 14.66 11.99
N GLN A 7 -4.89 13.64 12.78
CA GLN A 7 -4.10 12.42 12.96
C GLN A 7 -4.39 11.35 11.90
N ALA A 8 -5.37 11.54 11.01
CA ALA A 8 -5.76 10.52 10.04
C ALA A 8 -4.58 10.06 9.19
N ALA A 9 -3.76 10.99 8.69
CA ALA A 9 -2.57 10.65 7.91
C ALA A 9 -1.58 9.79 8.69
N SER A 10 -1.31 10.13 9.96
CA SER A 10 -0.41 9.36 10.83
C SER A 10 -0.94 7.93 11.06
N VAL A 11 -2.24 7.79 11.38
CA VAL A 11 -2.88 6.48 11.57
C VAL A 11 -2.78 5.61 10.32
N TRP A 12 -3.07 6.17 9.14
CA TRP A 12 -3.00 5.42 7.89
C TRP A 12 -1.57 5.05 7.51
N LEU A 13 -0.59 5.92 7.75
CA LEU A 13 0.83 5.60 7.50
C LEU A 13 1.36 4.54 8.46
N ALA A 14 0.95 4.55 9.73
CA ALA A 14 1.30 3.51 10.70
C ALA A 14 0.74 2.15 10.26
N ARG A 15 -0.52 2.11 9.78
CA ARG A 15 -1.11 0.88 9.22
C ARG A 15 -0.42 0.45 7.91
N LEU A 16 -0.05 1.39 7.06
CA LEU A 16 0.66 1.10 5.82
C LEU A 16 2.00 0.41 6.09
N GLU A 17 2.71 0.81 7.13
CA GLU A 17 3.97 0.22 7.57
C GLU A 17 3.82 -1.28 7.91
N THR A 18 2.72 -1.67 8.55
CA THR A 18 2.46 -3.06 8.95
C THR A 18 2.05 -3.98 7.80
N ILE A 19 1.63 -3.45 6.65
CA ILE A 19 1.19 -4.27 5.51
C ILE A 19 2.40 -4.94 4.85
N GLN A 20 2.42 -6.26 4.79
CA GLN A 20 3.46 -7.03 4.12
C GLN A 20 3.05 -7.38 2.68
N LYS A 21 4.05 -7.69 1.84
CA LYS A 21 3.86 -8.17 0.47
C LYS A 21 2.93 -9.39 0.39
N ALA A 22 3.03 -10.30 1.36
CA ALA A 22 2.17 -11.46 1.45
C ALA A 22 0.67 -11.10 1.62
N ASN A 23 0.36 -10.01 2.35
CA ASN A 23 -1.03 -9.58 2.54
C ASN A 23 -1.64 -9.12 1.21
N THR A 24 -0.91 -8.33 0.43
CA THR A 24 -1.39 -7.83 -0.87
C THR A 24 -1.44 -8.95 -1.90
N LEU A 25 -0.48 -9.88 -1.91
CA LEU A 25 -0.49 -11.04 -2.79
C LEU A 25 -1.71 -11.95 -2.51
N ALA A 26 -2.05 -12.17 -1.23
CA ALA A 26 -3.23 -12.93 -0.86
C ALA A 26 -4.53 -12.29 -1.38
N ILE A 27 -4.59 -10.96 -1.51
CA ILE A 27 -5.72 -10.24 -2.11
C ILE A 27 -5.77 -10.50 -3.62
N PHE A 28 -4.65 -10.36 -4.32
CA PHE A 28 -4.59 -10.63 -5.77
C PHE A 28 -4.94 -12.08 -6.10
N ASN A 29 -4.51 -13.04 -5.28
CA ASN A 29 -4.80 -14.46 -5.48
C ASN A 29 -6.29 -14.81 -5.33
N ARG A 30 -7.11 -13.93 -4.75
CA ARG A 30 -8.58 -14.09 -4.70
C ARG A 30 -9.27 -13.65 -5.99
N ILE A 31 -8.57 -12.90 -6.84
CA ILE A 31 -9.09 -12.50 -8.14
C ILE A 31 -9.05 -13.71 -9.06
N ASN A 32 -10.14 -13.96 -9.78
CA ASN A 32 -10.18 -15.04 -10.76
C ASN A 32 -9.04 -14.84 -11.79
N ARG A 33 -8.27 -15.89 -12.06
CA ARG A 33 -7.15 -15.88 -13.01
C ARG A 33 -7.56 -15.53 -14.45
N SER A 34 -8.84 -15.67 -14.80
CA SER A 34 -9.36 -15.19 -16.09
C SER A 34 -9.45 -13.66 -16.18
N ARG A 35 -9.38 -12.95 -15.04
CA ARG A 35 -9.55 -11.49 -14.95
C ARG A 35 -8.24 -10.75 -14.69
N ILE A 36 -7.18 -11.46 -14.28
CA ILE A 36 -5.89 -10.86 -13.99
C ILE A 36 -4.77 -11.83 -14.34
N SER A 37 -3.78 -11.35 -15.09
CA SER A 37 -2.61 -12.14 -15.44
C SER A 37 -1.58 -12.12 -14.29
N PRO A 38 -0.71 -13.14 -14.20
CA PRO A 38 0.41 -13.13 -13.26
C PRO A 38 1.31 -11.89 -13.39
N GLU A 39 1.51 -11.41 -14.61
CA GLU A 39 2.32 -10.22 -14.90
C GLU A 39 1.68 -8.96 -14.33
N ALA A 40 0.36 -8.82 -14.44
CA ALA A 40 -0.39 -7.71 -13.85
C ALA A 40 -0.32 -7.73 -12.31
N ILE A 41 -0.34 -8.92 -11.70
CA ILE A 41 -0.13 -9.08 -10.26
C ILE A 41 1.28 -8.63 -9.87
N ASN A 42 2.30 -9.08 -10.59
CA ASN A 42 3.69 -8.71 -10.32
C ASN A 42 3.90 -7.19 -10.45
N PHE A 43 3.41 -6.59 -11.53
CA PHE A 43 3.46 -5.15 -11.72
C PHE A 43 2.77 -4.39 -10.57
N ALA A 44 1.58 -4.81 -10.18
CA ALA A 44 0.85 -4.17 -9.09
C ALA A 44 1.58 -4.32 -7.74
N GLN A 45 2.21 -5.46 -7.48
CA GLN A 45 3.04 -5.68 -6.29
C GLN A 45 4.21 -4.69 -6.21
N GLU A 46 4.92 -4.48 -7.32
CA GLU A 46 6.04 -3.55 -7.40
C GLU A 46 5.59 -2.10 -7.20
N ILE A 47 4.50 -1.69 -7.85
CA ILE A 47 3.94 -0.34 -7.70
C ILE A 47 3.50 -0.08 -6.26
N LEU A 48 2.88 -1.06 -5.60
CA LEU A 48 2.49 -0.94 -4.19
C LEU A 48 3.70 -0.79 -3.27
N ASP A 49 4.79 -1.53 -3.53
CA ASP A 49 6.02 -1.45 -2.74
C ASP A 49 6.72 -0.09 -2.92
N ILE A 50 6.87 0.37 -4.17
CA ILE A 50 7.44 1.69 -4.49
C ILE A 50 6.64 2.81 -3.80
N ASN A 51 5.31 2.75 -3.89
CA ASN A 51 4.44 3.77 -3.29
C ASN A 51 4.48 3.72 -1.77
N LYS A 52 4.49 2.53 -1.16
CA LYS A 52 4.67 2.35 0.29
C LYS A 52 5.97 2.99 0.74
N HIS A 53 7.07 2.68 0.06
CA HIS A 53 8.38 3.24 0.39
C HIS A 53 8.38 4.76 0.31
N ARG A 54 7.87 5.35 -0.78
CA ARG A 54 7.79 6.80 -0.96
C ARG A 54 6.97 7.48 0.15
N LEU A 55 5.80 6.94 0.48
CA LEU A 55 4.92 7.50 1.50
C LEU A 55 5.55 7.44 2.91
N LEU A 56 6.20 6.32 3.26
CA LEU A 56 6.87 6.19 4.55
C LEU A 56 8.13 7.05 4.66
N THR A 57 8.85 7.26 3.55
CA THR A 57 9.97 8.21 3.49
C THR A 57 9.48 9.64 3.67
N LEU A 58 8.39 10.04 3.00
CA LEU A 58 7.78 11.36 3.15
C LEU A 58 7.36 11.65 4.60
N ARG A 59 6.87 10.64 5.34
CA ARG A 59 6.56 10.76 6.79
C ARG A 59 7.77 11.14 7.63
N LYS A 60 8.97 10.69 7.24
CA LYS A 60 10.22 10.99 7.98
C LYS A 60 10.79 12.36 7.64
N THR A 61 10.51 12.87 6.44
CA THR A 61 11.05 14.15 5.94
C THR A 61 10.13 15.35 6.16
N ARG A 62 8.86 15.13 6.52
CA ARG A 62 7.91 16.17 6.92
C ARG A 62 7.72 16.09 8.45
N PRO A 63 8.24 17.07 9.24
CA PRO A 63 8.02 17.11 10.69
C PRO A 63 6.54 17.30 11.05
#